data_AF-A0A2V6GTE8-F1
#
_entry.id   AF-A0A2V6GTE8-F1
#
_cell.length_a   1.000
_cell.length_b   1.000
_cell.length_c   1.000
_cell.angle_alpha   90.00
_cell.angle_beta   90.00
_cell.angle_gamma   90.00
#
_symmetry.space_group_name_H-M   'P 1'
#
loop_
_entity.id
_entity.type
_entity.pdbx_description
1 polymer ?
#
loop_
_entity_poly.entity_id
_entity_poly.type
_entity_poly.pdbx_seq_one_letter_code
_entity_poly.pdbx_strand_id
1 'polypeptide(L)' 'MLADPTLELYDGNGALLQSNDNWQDDADQAARISGANLAPSNSLESAIWASLAPGNYTAIVRGKNNGVGIGIVEVYSFP' A
#
# COMPACT_ATOMS: atom_id res chain seq x y z
N MET A 1 -15.89 1.02 -6.04
CA MET A 1 -14.54 0.94 -5.44
C MET A 1 -13.94 2.34 -5.41
N LEU A 2 -12.90 2.59 -4.62
CA LEU A 2 -12.09 3.81 -4.76
C LEU A 2 -11.45 3.83 -6.14
N ALA A 3 -11.53 4.97 -6.83
CA ALA A 3 -10.98 5.11 -8.19
C ALA A 3 -9.46 5.38 -8.19
N ASP A 4 -8.96 6.00 -7.12
CA ASP A 4 -7.57 6.41 -6.92
C ASP A 4 -7.29 6.32 -5.40
N PRO A 5 -7.01 5.12 -4.88
CA PRO A 5 -6.70 4.91 -3.47
C PRO A 5 -5.25 5.30 -3.15
N THR A 6 -5.03 5.94 -2.01
CA THR A 6 -3.72 6.08 -1.37
C THR A 6 -3.60 5.15 -0.17
N LEU A 7 -2.39 4.62 0.07
CA LEU A 7 -2.08 3.74 1.19
C LEU A 7 -1.00 4.33 2.07
N GLU A 8 -1.23 4.33 3.38
CA GLU A 8 -0.24 4.73 4.39
C GLU A 8 -0.01 3.61 5.39
N LEU A 9 1.24 3.43 5.79
CA LEU A 9 1.68 2.46 6.78
C LEU A 9 2.28 3.17 7.99
N TYR A 10 1.76 2.86 9.17
CA TYR A 10 2.19 3.43 10.44
C TYR A 10 2.75 2.36 11.38
N ASP A 11 3.74 2.72 12.20
CA ASP A 11 4.23 1.89 13.30
C ASP A 11 3.26 1.89 14.51
N GLY A 12 3.58 1.06 15.51
CA GLY A 12 2.77 0.95 16.73
C GLY A 12 2.72 2.22 17.59
N ASN A 13 3.57 3.21 17.33
CA ASN A 13 3.58 4.52 17.99
C ASN A 13 2.84 5.58 17.17
N GLY A 14 2.31 5.23 16.00
CA GLY A 14 1.64 6.15 15.09
C GLY A 14 2.58 6.98 14.22
N ALA A 15 3.86 6.61 14.11
CA ALA A 15 4.78 7.23 13.18
C ALA A 15 4.54 6.70 11.76
N LEU A 16 4.43 7.59 10.78
CA LEU A 16 4.30 7.21 9.37
C LEU A 16 5.63 6.60 8.91
N LEU A 17 5.58 5.35 8.44
CA LEU A 17 6.73 4.65 7.88
C LEU A 17 6.81 4.81 6.37
N GLN A 18 5.67 4.69 5.68
CA GLN A 18 5.62 4.75 4.23
C GLN A 18 4.23 5.17 3.74
N SER A 19 4.18 5.86 2.61
CA SER A 19 2.96 6.19 1.88
C SER A 19 3.14 5.87 0.40
N ASN A 20 2.07 5.45 -0.26
CA ASN A 20 2.07 5.19 -1.69
C ASN A 20 0.75 5.65 -2.32
N ASP A 21 0.86 6.32 -3.47
CA ASP A 21 -0.25 6.80 -4.29
C ASP A 21 -0.46 5.81 -5.44
N ASN A 22 0.54 5.64 -6.29
CA ASN A 22 0.53 4.62 -7.34
C ASN A 22 1.61 3.56 -7.04
N TRP A 23 1.26 2.28 -7.15
CA TRP A 23 2.18 1.17 -6.82
C TRP A 23 3.46 1.17 -7.65
N GLN A 24 3.44 1.85 -8.80
CA GLN A 24 4.55 2.00 -9.74
C GLN A 24 5.45 3.21 -9.46
N ASP A 25 5.10 4.09 -8.50
CA ASP A 25 5.86 5.30 -8.18
C ASP A 25 7.30 4.99 -7.71
N ASP A 26 7.50 3.82 -7.08
CA ASP A 26 8.81 3.29 -6.71
C ASP A 26 9.11 2.04 -7.53
N ALA A 27 10.16 2.11 -8.36
CA ALA A 27 10.51 1.04 -9.29
C ALA A 27 10.99 -0.25 -8.60
N ASP A 28 11.70 -0.14 -7.48
CA ASP A 28 12.22 -1.30 -6.75
C ASP A 28 11.07 -2.04 -6.06
N GLN A 29 10.14 -1.29 -5.47
CA GLN A 29 8.91 -1.82 -4.91
C GLN A 29 8.03 -2.45 -5.99
N ALA A 30 7.82 -1.77 -7.11
CA ALA A 30 7.04 -2.28 -8.24
C ALA A 30 7.61 -3.61 -8.77
N ALA A 31 8.93 -3.72 -8.84
CA ALA A 31 9.59 -4.96 -9.24
C ALA A 31 9.32 -6.11 -8.27
N ARG A 32 9.36 -5.86 -6.95
CA ARG A 32 9.07 -6.88 -5.92
C ARG A 32 7.61 -7.32 -5.94
N ILE A 33 6.69 -6.37 -6.02
CA ILE A 33 5.24 -6.63 -6.09
C ILE A 33 4.91 -7.44 -7.35
N SER A 34 5.49 -7.07 -8.49
CA SER A 34 5.32 -7.81 -9.76
C SER A 34 5.93 -9.21 -9.68
N GLY A 35 7.14 -9.34 -9.11
CA GLY A 35 7.80 -10.63 -8.93
C GLY A 35 7.04 -11.58 -8.00
N ALA A 36 6.26 -11.05 -7.06
CA ALA A 36 5.36 -11.81 -6.20
C ALA A 36 4.00 -12.14 -6.85
N ASN A 37 3.77 -11.70 -8.09
CA ASN A 37 2.49 -11.83 -8.79
C ASN A 37 1.31 -11.18 -8.02
N LEU A 38 1.59 -10.07 -7.34
CA LEU A 38 0.63 -9.26 -6.57
C LEU A 38 0.42 -7.86 -7.18
N ALA A 39 0.93 -7.61 -8.39
CA ALA A 39 0.79 -6.32 -9.05
C ALA A 39 -0.70 -5.97 -9.28
N PRO A 40 -1.17 -4.81 -8.79
CA PRO A 40 -2.46 -4.30 -9.16
C PRO A 40 -2.59 -4.11 -10.67
N SER A 41 -3.76 -4.45 -11.22
CA SER A 41 -4.02 -4.31 -12.65
C SER A 41 -4.21 -2.86 -13.11
N ASN A 42 -4.66 -1.99 -12.20
CA ASN A 42 -4.81 -0.56 -12.44
C ASN A 42 -3.57 0.18 -11.92
N SER A 43 -2.99 1.05 -12.75
CA SER A 43 -1.81 1.83 -12.38
C SER A 43 -2.08 2.85 -11.27
N LEU A 44 -3.34 3.25 -11.05
CA LEU A 44 -3.73 4.18 -9.98
C LEU A 44 -3.97 3.50 -8.63
N GLU A 45 -3.77 2.19 -8.51
CA GLU A 45 -3.86 1.54 -7.21
C GLU A 45 -2.57 1.68 -6.41
N SER A 46 -2.71 1.80 -5.10
CA SER A 46 -1.60 1.89 -4.16
C SER A 46 -1.16 0.51 -3.66
N ALA A 47 0.15 0.31 -3.49
CA ALA A 47 0.68 -0.85 -2.79
C ALA A 47 2.01 -0.53 -2.08
N ILE A 48 2.25 -1.18 -0.94
CA ILE A 48 3.47 -1.03 -0.15
C ILE A 48 4.17 -2.38 0.00
N TRP A 49 5.46 -2.44 -0.33
CA TRP A 49 6.38 -3.52 0.02
C TRP A 49 7.35 -3.05 1.08
N ALA A 50 7.20 -3.53 2.32
CA ALA A 50 8.04 -3.15 3.44
C ALA A 50 8.67 -4.36 4.14
N SER A 51 9.90 -4.20 4.63
CA SER A 51 10.52 -5.12 5.59
C SER A 51 10.34 -4.54 6.98
N LEU A 52 9.58 -5.25 7.83
CA LEU A 52 9.15 -4.77 9.14
C LEU A 52 9.72 -5.66 10.24
N ALA A 53 10.18 -5.05 11.33
CA ALA A 53 10.48 -5.80 12.54
C ALA A 53 9.18 -6.37 13.15
N PRO A 54 9.25 -7.39 14.00
CA PRO A 54 8.07 -7.85 14.73
C PRO A 54 7.43 -6.71 15.54
N GLY A 55 6.13 -6.48 15.35
CA GLY A 55 5.44 -5.39 16.01
C GLY A 55 4.01 -5.19 15.48
N ASN A 56 3.33 -4.20 16.05
CA ASN A 56 2.00 -3.79 15.58
C ASN A 56 2.14 -2.68 14.54
N TYR A 57 1.33 -2.76 13.50
CA TYR A 57 1.31 -1.79 12.40
C TYR A 57 -0.14 -1.47 12.02
N THR A 58 -0.35 -0.24 11.53
CA THR A 58 -1.66 0.19 11.02
C THR A 58 -1.52 0.57 9.54
N ALA A 59 -2.33 -0.05 8.69
CA ALA A 59 -2.50 0.36 7.30
C ALA A 59 -3.77 1.22 7.19
N ILE A 60 -3.67 2.37 6.53
CA ILE A 60 -4.80 3.26 6.26
C ILE A 60 -4.95 3.45 4.76
N VAL A 61 -6.12 3.08 4.22
CA VAL A 61 -6.52 3.36 2.84
C VAL A 61 -7.45 4.57 2.80
N ARG A 62 -7.20 5.50 1.87
CA ARG A 62 -8.07 6.67 1.63
C ARG A 62 -8.24 6.90 0.13
N GLY A 63 -9.34 7.53 -0.27
CA GLY A 63 -9.45 8.03 -1.64
C GLY A 63 -8.70 9.35 -1.78
N LYS A 64 -7.84 9.46 -2.80
CA LYS A 64 -7.12 10.69 -3.11
C LYS A 64 -8.09 11.86 -3.33
N ASN A 65 -7.71 13.06 -2.90
CA ASN A 65 -8.53 14.27 -3.02
C ASN A 65 -9.95 14.12 -2.45
N ASN A 66 -10.09 13.37 -1.35
CA ASN A 66 -11.37 13.03 -0.71
C ASN A 66 -12.30 12.18 -1.60
N GLY A 67 -11.74 11.36 -2.49
CA GLY A 67 -12.49 10.37 -3.24
C GLY A 67 -13.22 9.41 -2.31
N VAL A 68 -14.46 9.07 -2.66
CA VAL A 68 -15.31 8.16 -1.88
C VAL A 68 -15.56 6.86 -2.62
N GLY A 69 -15.71 5.78 -1.87
CA GLY A 69 -15.94 4.46 -2.41
C GLY A 69 -15.55 3.37 -1.43
N ILE A 70 -15.75 2.13 -1.85
CA ILE A 70 -15.30 0.95 -1.10
C ILE A 70 -13.81 0.73 -1.39
N GLY A 71 -12.99 0.71 -0.35
CA GLY A 71 -11.60 0.25 -0.41
C GLY A 71 -11.47 -1.14 0.21
N ILE A 72 -10.55 -1.95 -0.32
CA ILE A 72 -10.17 -3.24 0.23
C ILE A 72 -8.67 -3.16 0.54
N VAL A 73 -8.28 -3.68 1.70
CA VAL A 73 -6.86 -3.80 2.07
C VAL A 73 -6.56 -5.28 2.23
N GLU A 74 -5.54 -5.74 1.52
CA GLU A 74 -5.02 -7.10 1.60
C GLU A 74 -3.59 -7.05 2.15
N VAL A 75 -3.25 -8.00 3.03
CA VAL A 75 -1.92 -8.08 3.64
C VAL A 75 -1.34 -9.45 3.35
N TYR A 76 -0.15 -9.45 2.76
CA TYR A 76 0.61 -10.65 2.44
C TYR A 76 1.93 -10.63 3.21
N SER A 77 2.32 -11.77 3.76
CA SER A 77 3.59 -11.95 4.46
C SER A 77 4.40 -13.02 3.75
N PHE A 78 5.69 -12.74 3.55
CA PHE A 78 6.65 -13.64 2.94
C PHE A 78 7.67 -14.11 4.00
N PRO A 79 8.23 -15.32 3.87
CA PRO A 79 9.27 -15.84 4.76
C PRO A 79 10.54 -14.98 4.80
#